data_AF-A0A034VU77-F1
#
_entry.id   AF-A0A034VU77-F1
#
_cell.length_a   1.000
_cell.length_b   1.000
_cell.length_c   1.000
_cell.angle_alpha   90.00
_cell.angle_beta   90.00
_cell.angle_gamma   90.00
#
_symmetry.space_group_name_H-M   'P 1'
#
loop_
_entity.id
_entity.type
_entity.pdbx_description
1 polymer ?
#
loop_
_entity_poly.entity_id
_entity_poly.type
_entity_poly.pdbx_seq_one_letter_code
_entity_poly.pdbx_strand_id
1 'polypeptide(L)'
;TTPNIILDDEQLIILAEIYKENTCLWDEKDITYRFKNRREEAIRFVWENFNNETGSNLTQIDIEKQITKLRKLCSFEKNRKLIAKRKKLKYQPKFAYSEHIEFLEKDVGPFDCPTCKKIIHGPDAFKVHFA
;
A
#
# COMPACT_ATOMS: atom_id res chain seq x y z
N THR A 1 -7.44 -20.75 -13.89
CA THR A 1 -7.89 -19.81 -12.84
C THR A 1 -6.97 -19.96 -11.65
N THR A 2 -6.08 -18.99 -11.39
CA THR A 2 -5.22 -19.03 -10.20
C THR A 2 -6.12 -18.94 -8.97
N PRO A 3 -5.96 -19.80 -7.95
CA PRO A 3 -6.76 -19.71 -6.73
C PRO A 3 -6.63 -18.30 -6.11
N ASN A 4 -7.75 -17.79 -5.59
CA ASN A 4 -7.75 -16.51 -4.89
C ASN A 4 -7.11 -16.73 -3.51
N ILE A 5 -5.83 -16.38 -3.37
CA ILE A 5 -5.10 -16.50 -2.11
C ILE A 5 -5.62 -15.45 -1.13
N ILE A 6 -6.07 -15.89 0.03
CA ILE A 6 -6.58 -15.04 1.10
C ILE A 6 -5.59 -15.15 2.25
N LEU A 7 -4.87 -14.07 2.51
CA LEU A 7 -4.07 -13.90 3.72
C LEU A 7 -4.98 -13.50 4.89
N ASP A 8 -4.70 -14.04 6.06
CA ASP A 8 -5.29 -13.57 7.32
C ASP A 8 -4.65 -12.25 7.81
N ASP A 9 -5.15 -11.73 8.92
CA ASP A 9 -4.71 -10.43 9.46
C ASP A 9 -3.23 -10.45 9.89
N GLU A 10 -2.72 -11.54 10.46
CA GLU A 10 -1.33 -11.66 10.91
C GLU A 10 -0.37 -11.72 9.70
N GLN A 11 -0.72 -12.52 8.70
CA GLN A 11 0.01 -12.57 7.43
C GLN A 11 0.00 -11.21 6.71
N LEU A 12 -1.12 -10.48 6.74
CA LEU A 12 -1.17 -9.14 6.15
C LEU A 12 -0.27 -8.13 6.89
N ILE A 13 -0.15 -8.24 8.22
CA ILE A 13 0.78 -7.42 9.01
C ILE A 13 2.22 -7.72 8.62
N ILE A 14 2.59 -9.00 8.57
CA ILE A 14 3.95 -9.43 8.17
C ILE A 14 4.29 -8.90 6.77
N LEU A 15 3.39 -9.10 5.80
CA LEU A 15 3.59 -8.60 4.45
C LEU A 15 3.74 -7.06 4.42
N ALA A 16 2.94 -6.34 5.20
CA ALA A 16 2.98 -4.89 5.25
C ALA A 16 4.30 -4.36 5.83
N GLU A 17 4.82 -4.98 6.90
CA GLU A 17 6.10 -4.56 7.51
C GLU A 17 7.29 -4.86 6.58
N ILE A 18 7.37 -6.06 5.99
CA ILE A 18 8.44 -6.37 5.01
C ILE A 18 8.35 -5.41 3.81
N TYR A 19 7.14 -5.14 3.29
CA TYR A 19 6.95 -4.22 2.17
C TYR A 19 7.35 -2.78 2.49
N LYS A 20 7.07 -2.32 3.71
CA LYS A 20 7.40 -0.98 4.22
C LYS A 20 8.90 -0.70 4.23
N GLU A 21 9.72 -1.70 4.56
CA GLU A 21 11.19 -1.58 4.55
C GLU A 21 11.77 -1.44 3.13
N ASN A 22 11.03 -1.88 2.11
CA ASN A 22 11.47 -1.85 0.71
C ASN A 22 10.98 -0.58 -0.01
N THR A 23 11.49 0.58 0.40
CA THR A 23 11.08 1.91 -0.07
C THR A 23 11.14 2.08 -1.59
N CYS A 24 12.06 1.42 -2.28
CA CYS A 24 12.17 1.45 -3.74
C CYS A 24 10.93 0.89 -4.48
N LEU A 25 10.02 0.22 -3.77
CA LEU A 25 8.78 -0.32 -4.32
C LEU A 25 7.57 0.61 -4.20
N TRP A 26 7.64 1.68 -3.38
CA TRP A 26 6.47 2.51 -3.08
C TRP A 26 6.76 3.99 -2.80
N ASP A 27 7.98 4.37 -2.43
CA ASP A 27 8.36 5.77 -2.24
C ASP A 27 9.02 6.31 -3.49
N GLU A 28 8.32 7.19 -4.21
CA GLU A 28 8.89 7.85 -5.39
C GLU A 28 10.11 8.74 -5.10
N LYS A 29 10.33 9.12 -3.84
CA LYS A 29 11.50 9.90 -3.42
C LYS A 29 12.74 9.02 -3.22
N ASP A 30 12.58 7.71 -3.18
CA ASP A 30 13.72 6.79 -3.16
C ASP A 30 14.48 6.89 -4.49
N ILE A 31 15.79 7.13 -4.41
CA ILE A 31 16.66 7.28 -5.58
C ILE A 31 16.64 6.06 -6.50
N THR A 32 16.31 4.89 -5.96
CA THR A 32 16.23 3.62 -6.68
C THR A 32 14.81 3.23 -7.12
N TYR A 33 13.79 4.06 -6.83
CA TYR A 33 12.40 3.79 -7.20
C TYR A 33 12.18 3.56 -8.70
N ARG A 34 13.03 4.15 -9.55
CA ARG A 34 12.95 4.00 -11.01
C ARG A 34 13.89 2.93 -11.56
N PHE A 35 14.67 2.25 -10.72
CA PHE A 35 15.63 1.24 -11.14
C PHE A 35 14.97 -0.13 -11.16
N LYS A 36 14.64 -0.61 -12.36
CA LYS A 36 13.92 -1.87 -12.58
C LYS A 36 14.59 -3.05 -11.87
N ASN A 37 15.91 -3.19 -11.99
CA ASN A 37 16.68 -4.26 -11.36
C ASN A 37 16.56 -4.22 -9.83
N ARG A 38 16.59 -3.02 -9.21
CA ARG A 38 16.43 -2.88 -7.75
C ARG A 38 15.04 -3.26 -7.29
N ARG A 39 14.01 -2.93 -8.08
CA ARG A 39 12.64 -3.34 -7.79
C ARG A 39 12.43 -4.84 -7.91
N GLU A 40 13.01 -5.47 -8.92
CA GLU A 40 12.96 -6.93 -9.08
C GLU A 40 13.67 -7.64 -7.91
N GLU A 41 14.84 -7.14 -7.48
CA GLU A 41 15.53 -7.63 -6.29
C GLU A 41 14.70 -7.46 -5.02
N ALA A 42 14.08 -6.29 -4.82
CA ALA A 42 13.25 -6.01 -3.65
C ALA A 42 11.96 -6.84 -3.63
N ILE A 43 11.29 -7.07 -4.77
CA ILE A 43 10.13 -7.96 -4.82
C ILE A 43 10.54 -9.40 -4.49
N ARG A 44 11.69 -9.87 -5.00
CA ARG A 44 12.21 -11.20 -4.65
C ARG A 44 12.47 -11.30 -3.14
N PHE A 45 13.08 -10.27 -2.55
CA PHE A 45 13.29 -10.21 -1.09
C PHE A 45 11.99 -10.26 -0.30
N VAL A 46 10.97 -9.47 -0.68
CA VAL A 46 9.65 -9.50 -0.03
C VAL A 46 9.03 -10.89 -0.12
N TRP A 47 9.14 -11.54 -1.29
CA TRP A 47 8.61 -12.88 -1.51
C TRP A 47 9.31 -13.96 -0.67
N GLU A 48 10.64 -13.97 -0.65
CA GLU A 48 11.43 -14.93 0.12
C GLU A 48 11.17 -14.77 1.62
N ASN A 49 11.25 -13.54 2.15
CA ASN A 49 11.04 -13.29 3.58
C ASN A 49 9.62 -13.61 4.02
N PHE A 50 8.61 -13.22 3.24
CA PHE A 50 7.21 -13.52 3.59
C PHE A 50 6.98 -15.03 3.71
N ASN A 51 7.43 -15.82 2.73
CA ASN A 51 7.28 -17.26 2.77
C ASN A 51 8.06 -17.89 3.94
N ASN A 52 9.27 -17.39 4.21
CA ASN A 52 10.10 -17.87 5.32
C ASN A 52 9.46 -17.58 6.69
N GLU A 53 8.91 -16.38 6.89
CA GLU A 53 8.30 -15.96 8.17
C GLU A 53 6.95 -16.62 8.41
N THR A 54 6.13 -16.80 7.37
CA THR A 54 4.77 -17.35 7.51
C THR A 54 4.67 -18.86 7.31
N GLY A 55 5.75 -19.50 6.83
CA GLY A 55 5.71 -20.89 6.37
C GLY A 55 4.83 -21.10 5.13
N SER A 56 4.48 -20.03 4.41
CA SER A 56 3.66 -20.10 3.20
C SER A 56 4.46 -20.60 1.99
N ASN A 57 3.74 -21.07 0.97
CA ASN A 57 4.32 -21.46 -0.31
C ASN A 57 3.71 -20.66 -1.46
N LEU A 58 3.78 -19.33 -1.35
CA LEU A 58 3.26 -18.43 -2.39
C LEU A 58 4.28 -18.26 -3.51
N THR A 59 3.79 -17.96 -4.71
CA THR A 59 4.67 -17.52 -5.80
C THR A 59 4.96 -16.01 -5.71
N GLN A 60 6.00 -15.53 -6.39
CA GLN A 60 6.28 -14.10 -6.49
C GLN A 60 5.08 -13.31 -7.07
N ILE A 61 4.38 -13.89 -8.05
CA ILE A 61 3.17 -13.29 -8.64
C ILE A 61 2.06 -13.15 -7.61
N ASP A 62 1.93 -14.10 -6.69
CA ASP A 62 0.92 -14.03 -5.64
C ASP A 62 1.23 -12.92 -4.64
N ILE A 63 2.51 -12.75 -4.28
CA ILE A 63 2.96 -11.63 -3.44
C ILE A 63 2.68 -10.29 -4.10
N GLU A 64 2.99 -10.13 -5.40
CA GLU A 64 2.66 -8.89 -6.14
C GLU A 64 1.15 -8.59 -6.14
N LYS A 65 0.31 -9.62 -6.25
CA LYS A 65 -1.15 -9.48 -6.12
C LYS A 65 -1.55 -9.06 -4.69
N GLN A 66 -0.93 -9.64 -3.66
CA GLN A 66 -1.22 -9.24 -2.26
C GLN A 66 -0.74 -7.81 -1.96
N ILE A 67 0.42 -7.39 -2.48
CA ILE A 67 0.87 -5.98 -2.41
C ILE A 67 -0.14 -5.05 -3.08
N THR A 68 -0.64 -5.43 -4.27
CA THR A 68 -1.69 -4.67 -4.95
C THR A 68 -2.97 -4.59 -4.11
N LYS A 69 -3.33 -5.66 -3.40
CA LYS A 69 -4.46 -5.71 -2.47
C LYS A 69 -4.22 -4.79 -1.26
N LEU A 70 -3.03 -4.80 -0.63
CA LEU A 70 -2.67 -3.89 0.46
C LEU A 70 -2.83 -2.43 0.03
N ARG A 71 -2.38 -2.07 -1.17
CA ARG A 71 -2.55 -0.71 -1.72
C ARG A 71 -4.03 -0.34 -1.90
N LYS A 72 -4.88 -1.27 -2.36
CA LYS A 72 -6.34 -1.04 -2.42
C LYS A 72 -6.98 -0.87 -1.04
N LEU A 73 -6.55 -1.65 -0.05
CA LEU A 73 -7.04 -1.55 1.33
C LEU A 73 -6.61 -0.22 1.98
N CYS A 74 -5.38 0.23 1.75
CA CYS A 74 -4.91 1.55 2.18
C CYS A 74 -5.76 2.66 1.52
N SER A 75 -6.02 2.59 0.21
CA SER A 75 -6.89 3.56 -0.47
C SER A 75 -8.29 3.63 0.15
N PHE A 76 -8.84 2.48 0.49
CA PHE A 76 -10.14 2.36 1.16
C PHE A 76 -10.12 3.01 2.55
N GLU A 77 -9.12 2.72 3.39
CA GLU A 77 -9.00 3.31 4.73
C GLU A 77 -8.75 4.82 4.66
N LYS A 78 -7.89 5.28 3.74
CA LYS A 78 -7.62 6.69 3.51
C LYS A 78 -8.88 7.45 3.07
N ASN A 79 -9.72 6.86 2.22
CA ASN A 79 -11.02 7.42 1.87
C ASN A 79 -11.96 7.52 3.08
N ARG A 80 -11.96 6.52 3.98
CA ARG A 80 -12.74 6.58 5.23
C ARG A 80 -12.24 7.68 6.17
N LYS A 81 -10.93 7.83 6.34
CA LYS A 81 -10.31 8.96 7.07
C LYS A 81 -10.76 10.30 6.49
N LEU A 82 -10.74 10.44 5.16
CA LEU A 82 -11.17 11.66 4.48
C LEU A 82 -12.66 11.98 4.68
N ILE A 83 -13.54 10.98 4.53
CA ILE A 83 -14.99 11.16 4.75
C ILE A 83 -15.26 11.55 6.21
N ALA A 84 -14.61 10.88 7.17
CA ALA A 84 -14.75 11.19 8.59
C ALA A 84 -14.30 12.63 8.87
N LYS A 85 -13.14 13.06 8.35
CA LYS A 85 -12.64 14.43 8.45
C LYS A 85 -13.64 15.46 7.89
N ARG A 86 -14.17 15.24 6.69
CA ARG A 86 -15.12 16.17 6.04
C ARG A 86 -16.46 16.25 6.77
N LYS A 87 -16.93 15.15 7.32
CA LYS A 87 -18.18 15.07 8.10
C LYS A 87 -18.01 15.44 9.58
N LYS A 88 -16.79 15.78 10.03
CA LYS A 88 -16.44 16.01 11.44
C LYS A 88 -16.82 14.82 12.35
N LEU A 89 -16.65 13.60 11.83
CA LEU A 89 -16.87 12.35 12.56
C LEU A 89 -15.54 11.79 13.08
N LYS A 90 -15.59 11.01 14.16
CA LYS A 90 -14.42 10.26 14.64
C LYS A 90 -14.15 9.11 13.67
N TYR A 91 -12.94 9.04 13.13
CA TYR A 91 -12.48 7.90 12.33
C TYR A 91 -12.22 6.68 13.23
N GLN A 92 -12.57 5.50 12.71
CA GLN A 92 -12.28 4.21 13.32
C GLN A 92 -11.77 3.24 12.24
N PRO A 93 -10.58 2.64 12.41
CA PRO A 93 -10.05 1.63 11.50
C PRO A 93 -11.04 0.51 11.21
N LYS A 94 -11.13 0.03 9.96
CA LYS A 94 -11.98 -1.13 9.63
C LYS A 94 -11.28 -2.45 9.92
N PHE A 95 -9.96 -2.46 9.75
CA PHE A 95 -9.13 -3.65 9.82
C PHE A 95 -8.13 -3.52 10.96
N ALA A 96 -7.81 -4.63 11.64
CA ALA A 96 -6.80 -4.64 12.70
C ALA A 96 -5.42 -4.17 12.20
N TYR A 97 -5.08 -4.51 10.96
CA TYR A 97 -3.80 -4.16 10.33
C TYR A 97 -3.76 -2.76 9.67
N SER A 98 -4.76 -1.90 9.90
CA SER A 98 -4.86 -0.62 9.17
C SER A 98 -3.67 0.33 9.45
N GLU A 99 -3.08 0.26 10.63
CA GLU A 99 -1.91 1.08 11.00
C GLU A 99 -0.63 0.64 10.24
N HIS A 100 -0.49 -0.66 10.00
CA HIS A 100 0.68 -1.23 9.31
C HIS A 100 0.73 -0.83 7.83
N ILE A 101 -0.39 -0.42 7.23
CA ILE A 101 -0.47 0.03 5.83
C ILE A 101 -0.53 1.56 5.68
N GLU A 102 -0.47 2.33 6.77
CA GLU A 102 -0.61 3.80 6.73
C GLU A 102 0.55 4.48 5.98
N PHE A 103 1.74 3.87 5.95
CA PHE A 103 2.89 4.41 5.20
C PHE A 103 2.58 4.61 3.71
N LEU A 104 1.69 3.78 3.14
CA LEU A 104 1.26 3.86 1.75
C LEU A 104 0.40 5.08 1.46
N GLU A 105 -0.17 5.75 2.46
CA GLU A 105 -1.01 6.93 2.24
C GLU A 105 -0.24 8.09 1.58
N LYS A 106 1.09 8.07 1.60
CA LYS A 106 1.92 9.04 0.88
C LYS A 106 1.81 8.90 -0.65
N ASP A 107 1.59 7.68 -1.13
CA ASP A 107 1.67 7.30 -2.55
C ASP A 107 0.30 6.81 -3.10
N VAL A 108 -0.58 6.33 -2.22
CA VAL A 108 -1.89 5.79 -2.57
C VAL A 108 -2.98 6.86 -2.36
N GLY A 109 -3.79 7.09 -3.39
CA GLY A 109 -4.95 7.99 -3.31
C GLY A 109 -6.07 7.44 -2.42
N PRO A 110 -7.09 8.25 -2.06
CA PRO A 110 -7.34 9.59 -2.55
C PRO A 110 -6.48 10.68 -1.90
N PHE A 111 -6.27 11.78 -2.61
CA PHE A 111 -5.57 12.99 -2.14
C PHE A 111 -6.55 14.15 -2.02
N ASP A 112 -6.52 14.84 -0.88
CA ASP A 112 -7.37 15.99 -0.57
C ASP A 112 -6.59 17.28 -0.84
N CYS A 113 -6.98 18.05 -1.85
CA CYS A 113 -6.32 19.32 -2.14
C CYS A 113 -6.65 20.35 -1.04
N PRO A 114 -5.67 20.83 -0.23
CA PRO A 114 -5.90 21.85 0.78
C PRO A 114 -6.50 23.15 0.23
N THR A 115 -6.19 23.52 -1.01
CA THR A 115 -6.61 24.78 -1.63
C THR A 115 -8.04 24.71 -2.17
N CYS A 116 -8.33 23.78 -3.07
CA CYS A 116 -9.62 23.71 -3.77
C CYS A 116 -10.58 22.63 -3.25
N LYS A 117 -10.15 21.82 -2.27
CA LYS A 117 -10.92 20.72 -1.65
C LYS A 117 -11.36 19.60 -2.63
N LYS A 118 -10.80 19.55 -3.85
CA LYS A 118 -11.02 18.43 -4.77
C LYS A 118 -10.37 17.16 -4.24
N ILE A 119 -11.06 16.03 -4.46
CA ILE A 119 -10.52 14.68 -4.23
C ILE A 119 -9.88 14.23 -5.54
N ILE A 120 -8.62 13.79 -5.47
CA ILE A 120 -7.88 13.29 -6.63
C ILE A 120 -7.44 11.86 -6.34
N HIS A 121 -7.75 10.92 -7.23
CA HIS A 121 -7.62 9.49 -6.96
C HIS A 121 -6.25 8.89 -7.31
N GLY A 122 -5.36 9.63 -7.98
CA GLY A 122 -4.03 9.16 -8.37
C GLY A 122 -2.91 10.16 -8.01
N PRO A 123 -1.70 9.67 -7.65
CA PRO A 123 -0.59 10.51 -7.23
C PRO A 123 -0.12 11.44 -8.36
N ASP A 124 -0.05 10.94 -9.60
CA ASP A 124 0.38 11.75 -10.74
C ASP A 124 -0.65 12.83 -11.09
N ALA A 125 -1.94 12.48 -11.08
CA ALA A 125 -3.01 13.46 -11.26
C ALA A 125 -3.00 14.52 -10.15
N PHE A 126 -2.62 14.15 -8.92
CA PHE A 126 -2.49 15.09 -7.81
C PHE A 126 -1.30 16.02 -8.01
N LYS A 127 -0.14 15.52 -8.45
CA LYS A 127 1.03 16.37 -8.78
C LYS A 127 0.71 17.36 -9.90
N VAL A 128 0.06 16.91 -10.97
CA VAL A 128 -0.37 17.78 -12.08
C VAL A 128 -1.36 18.85 -11.62
N HIS A 129 -2.20 18.54 -10.62
CA HIS A 129 -3.13 19.52 -10.05
C HIS A 129 -2.44 20.64 -9.26
N PHE A 130 -1.23 20.40 -8.74
CA PHE A 130 -0.43 21.37 -7.98
C PHE A 130 0.59 22.14 -8.84
N ALA A 131 0.85 21.68 -10.06
CA ALA A 131 1.72 22.35 -11.03
C ALA A 131 1.00 23.54 -11.68
#